data_AF-A0A535K0D2-F1
#
_entry.id   AF-A0A535K0D2-F1
#
_cell.length_a   1.000
_cell.length_b   1.000
_cell.length_c   1.000
_cell.angle_alpha   90.00
_cell.angle_beta   90.00
_cell.angle_gamma   90.00
#
_symmetry.space_group_name_H-M   'P 1'
#
loop_
_entity.id
_entity.type
_entity.pdbx_description
1 polymer ?
#
loop_
_entity_poly.entity_id
_entity_poly.type
_entity_poly.pdbx_seq_one_letter_code
_entity_poly.pdbx_strand_id
1 'polypeptide(L)' 'MSDRPERAIRVLLADASRITTMGIRQVIEKESDIEIVGVASDGEEAVAKTNE' A
#
# COMPACT_ATOMS: atom_id res chain seq x y z
N MET A 1 -7.12 -1.36 21.78
CA MET A 1 -6.54 0.00 21.72
C MET A 1 -6.07 0.19 20.29
N SER A 2 -6.69 1.10 19.53
CA SER A 2 -6.27 1.32 18.15
C SER A 2 -5.03 2.21 18.21
N ASP A 3 -3.86 1.59 18.07
CA ASP A 3 -2.55 2.28 18.06
C ASP A 3 -2.30 2.97 16.71
N ARG A 4 -3.37 3.31 15.98
CA ARG A 4 -3.28 3.85 14.64
C ARG A 4 -3.10 5.36 14.75
N PRO A 5 -2.01 5.93 14.20
CA PRO A 5 -1.81 7.37 14.23
C PRO A 5 -2.98 8.08 13.55
N GLU A 6 -3.36 9.24 14.10
CA GLU A 6 -4.52 10.03 13.67
C GLU A 6 -4.51 10.38 12.17
N ARG A 7 -3.34 10.30 11.52
CA ARG A 7 -3.15 10.38 10.07
C ARG A 7 -2.03 9.46 9.60
N ALA A 8 -2.36 8.23 9.23
CA ALA A 8 -1.45 7.35 8.49
C ALA A 8 -1.35 7.80 7.02
N ILE A 9 -0.16 7.68 6.43
CA ILE A 9 0.06 7.85 4.99
C ILE A 9 -0.55 6.65 4.28
N ARG A 10 -1.60 6.88 3.48
CA ARG A 10 -2.25 5.86 2.65
C ARG A 10 -1.43 5.61 1.39
N VAL A 11 -0.97 4.39 1.18
CA VAL A 11 -0.11 3.98 0.07
C VAL A 11 -0.83 2.96 -0.82
N LEU A 12 -0.89 3.25 -2.11
CA LEU A 12 -1.23 2.29 -3.16
C LEU A 12 0.07 1.78 -3.78
N LEU A 13 0.32 0.47 -3.77
CA LEU A 13 1.48 -0.13 -4.42
C LEU A 13 1.14 -0.53 -5.85
N ALA A 14 1.83 0.00 -6.85
CA ALA A 14 1.68 -0.39 -8.25
C ALA A 14 2.96 -1.08 -8.75
N ASP A 15 2.91 -2.40 -8.95
CA ASP A 15 4.04 -3.20 -9.45
C ASP A 15 3.52 -4.50 -10.10
N ALA A 16 4.01 -4.83 -11.30
CA ALA A 16 3.65 -6.08 -11.99
C ALA A 16 4.28 -7.34 -11.35
N SER A 17 5.30 -7.17 -10.51
CA SER A 17 6.04 -8.24 -9.86
C SER A 17 5.49 -8.54 -8.46
N ARG A 18 4.81 -9.68 -8.32
CA ARG A 18 4.29 -10.15 -7.01
C ARG A 18 5.39 -10.30 -5.96
N ILE A 19 6.60 -10.72 -6.35
CA ILE A 19 7.71 -10.87 -5.41
C ILE A 19 8.15 -9.51 -4.85
N THR A 20 8.15 -8.47 -5.69
CA THR A 20 8.46 -7.10 -5.26
C THR A 20 7.38 -6.56 -4.34
N THR A 21 6.09 -6.74 -4.68
CA THR A 21 4.97 -6.34 -3.81
C THR A 21 5.07 -6.98 -2.42
N MET A 22 5.38 -8.29 -2.34
CA MET A 22 5.53 -8.99 -1.06
C MET A 22 6.69 -8.43 -0.24
N GLY A 23 7.84 -8.17 -0.88
CA GLY A 23 8.99 -7.57 -0.21
C GLY A 23 8.70 -6.17 0.34
N ILE A 24 8.06 -5.31 -0.46
CA ILE A 24 7.68 -3.95 -0.05
C ILE A 24 6.69 -4.01 1.13
N ARG A 25 5.70 -4.90 1.09
CA ARG A 25 4.76 -5.09 2.21
C ARG A 25 5.47 -5.44 3.52
N GLN A 26 6.39 -6.40 3.49
CA GLN A 26 7.14 -6.80 4.69
C GLN A 26 7.98 -5.67 5.30
N VAL A 27 8.44 -4.73 4.48
CA VAL A 27 9.17 -3.55 4.95
C VAL A 27 8.19 -2.54 5.55
N ILE A 28 7.11 -2.20 4.84
CA ILE A 28 6.16 -1.15 5.23
C ILE A 28 5.29 -1.56 6.43
N GLU A 29 4.95 -2.83 6.62
CA GLU A 29 4.17 -3.31 7.77
C GLU A 29 4.81 -3.02 9.14
N LYS A 30 6.10 -2.64 9.17
CA LYS A 30 6.82 -2.25 10.38
C LYS A 30 6.66 -0.77 10.73
N GLU A 31 6.20 0.05 9.79
CA GLU A 31 6.04 1.49 9.96
C GLU A 31 4.64 1.78 10.50
N SER A 32 4.55 2.36 11.69
CA SER A 32 3.26 2.58 12.37
C SER A 32 2.42 3.69 11.74
N ASP A 33 3.03 4.56 10.93
CA ASP A 33 2.43 5.72 10.27
C ASP A 33 2.11 5.51 8.80
N ILE A 34 2.27 4.28 8.27
CA ILE A 34 1.98 3.96 6.87
C ILE A 34 0.93 2.85 6.79
N GLU A 35 -0.02 3.02 5.87
CA GLU A 35 -1.06 2.03 5.57
C GLU A 35 -1.05 1.71 4.08
N ILE A 36 -0.81 0.44 3.73
CA ILE A 36 -1.03 -0.03 2.36
C ILE A 36 -2.53 -0.26 2.18
N VAL A 37 -3.17 0.61 1.39
CA VAL A 37 -4.62 0.56 1.14
C VAL A 37 -4.99 -0.24 -0.10
N GLY A 38 -4.01 -0.59 -0.94
CA GLY A 38 -4.24 -1.37 -2.13
C GLY A 38 -2.94 -1.81 -2.81
N VAL A 39 -3.10 -2.75 -3.73
CA VAL A 39 -2.07 -3.14 -4.70
C VAL A 39 -2.71 -3.11 -6.08
N ALA A 40 -1.96 -2.66 -7.07
CA ALA A 40 -2.25 -2.74 -8.50
C ALA A 40 -1.13 -3.47 -9.23
N SER A 41 -1.51 -4.34 -10.16
CA SER A 41 -0.60 -5.15 -10.98
C SER A 41 -0.26 -4.52 -12.32
N ASP A 42 -0.99 -3.47 -12.70
CA ASP A 42 -0.77 -2.67 -13.89
C ASP A 42 -1.19 -1.20 -13.67
N GLY A 43 -0.97 -0.38 -14.69
CA GLY A 43 -1.25 1.06 -14.62
C GLY A 43 -2.74 1.42 -14.66
N GLU A 44 -3.57 0.65 -15.37
CA GLU A 44 -5.02 0.92 -15.44
C GLU A 44 -5.66 0.65 -14.09
N GLU A 45 -5.32 -0.49 -13.47
CA GLU A 45 -5.72 -0.85 -12.12
C GLU A 45 -5.25 0.19 -11.09
N ALA A 46 -4.02 0.70 -11.23
CA ALA A 46 -3.47 1.70 -10.33
C ALA A 46 -4.28 3.01 -10.36
N VAL A 47 -4.59 3.52 -11.56
CA VAL A 47 -5.39 4.74 -11.73
C VAL A 47 -6.83 4.54 -11.26
N ALA A 48 -7.43 3.38 -11.51
CA ALA A 48 -8.78 3.09 -11.03
C ALA A 48 -8.87 3.20 -9.49
N LYS A 49 -7.91 2.59 -8.79
CA LYS A 49 -7.85 2.56 -7.31
C LYS A 49 -7.56 3.89 -6.65
N THR A 50 -7.08 4.92 -7.36
CA THR A 50 -6.89 6.25 -6.76
C THR A 50 -8.20 6.98 -6.49
N ASN A 51 -9.31 6.52 -7.07
CA ASN A 51 -10.63 7.14 -6.95
C ASN A 51 -11.53 6.46 -5.89
N GLU A 52 -11.02 5.46 -5.17
CA GLU A 52 -11.71 4.72 -4.09
C GLU A 52 -11.51 5.38 -2.71
#